data_AF-A0A970HWQ1-F1
#
_entry.id   AF-A0A970HWQ1-F1
#
_cell.length_a   1.000
_cell.length_b   1.000
_cell.length_c   1.000
_cell.angle_alpha   90.00
_cell.angle_beta   90.00
_cell.angle_gamma   90.00
#
_symmetry.space_group_name_H-M   'P 1'
#
loop_
_entity.id
_entity.type
_entity.pdbx_description
1 polymer ?
#
loop_
_entity_poly.entity_id
_entity_poly.type
_entity_poly.pdbx_seq_one_letter_code
_entity_poly.pdbx_strand_id
1 'polypeptide(L)'
;MRITLEVIAVTIDDAIAAERGGADRIELIANVLEGGTTPSPGIIRSVKKAVSIPVYAMIRPHGGGFVYSELEVEAMVEDARLAREAGADGIVVGALQPDGSLDVETLRRVMEAAQLPVTFHRAFDTLTEERMFEVLDQLKGMGVERVLTSGGKPNSYEGRDVIARLVRHGGPGIMAGGGIVLEGLA
;
A
#
# COMPACT_ATOMS: atom_id res chain seq x y z
N MET A 1 -14.30 16.92 7.31
CA MET A 1 -13.42 16.02 6.53
C MET A 1 -14.25 14.80 6.15
N ARG A 2 -14.21 14.37 4.89
CA ARG A 2 -14.73 13.06 4.49
C ARG A 2 -13.59 12.05 4.67
N ILE A 3 -13.82 10.99 5.43
CA ILE A 3 -12.86 9.89 5.58
C ILE A 3 -12.95 9.04 4.32
N THR A 4 -11.81 8.74 3.72
CA THR A 4 -11.73 7.79 2.59
C THR A 4 -11.68 6.37 3.13
N LEU A 5 -12.63 5.53 2.73
CA LEU A 5 -12.63 4.10 3.02
C LEU A 5 -11.97 3.34 1.86
N GLU A 6 -10.81 2.73 2.12
CA GLU A 6 -10.22 1.74 1.22
C GLU A 6 -10.52 0.32 1.72
N VAL A 7 -10.88 -0.57 0.81
CA VAL A 7 -11.15 -1.98 1.10
C VAL A 7 -10.21 -2.87 0.28
N ILE A 8 -9.62 -3.86 0.94
CA ILE A 8 -8.81 -4.88 0.26
C ILE A 8 -9.74 -5.83 -0.49
N ALA A 9 -9.46 -6.06 -1.77
CA ALA A 9 -10.12 -7.06 -2.59
C ALA A 9 -9.11 -8.09 -3.11
N VAL A 10 -9.52 -9.35 -3.19
CA VAL A 10 -8.70 -10.46 -3.70
C VAL A 10 -9.28 -11.02 -4.99
N THR A 11 -10.61 -10.93 -5.15
CA THR A 11 -11.34 -11.38 -6.32
C THR A 11 -12.12 -10.22 -6.97
N ILE A 12 -12.65 -10.47 -8.18
CA ILE A 12 -13.52 -9.52 -8.87
C ILE A 12 -14.81 -9.30 -8.08
N ASP A 13 -15.37 -10.36 -7.48
CA ASP A 13 -16.58 -10.27 -6.69
C ASP A 13 -16.36 -9.49 -5.39
N ASP A 14 -15.19 -9.62 -4.75
CA ASP A 14 -14.82 -8.79 -3.59
C ASP A 14 -14.80 -7.30 -3.97
N ALA A 15 -14.22 -6.97 -5.12
CA ALA A 15 -14.13 -5.61 -5.60
C ALA A 15 -15.53 -5.00 -5.86
N ILE A 16 -16.41 -5.77 -6.52
CA ILE A 16 -17.81 -5.37 -6.75
C ILE A 16 -18.55 -5.20 -5.42
N ALA A 17 -18.34 -6.13 -4.47
CA ALA A 17 -18.96 -6.07 -3.16
C ALA A 17 -18.49 -4.85 -2.35
N ALA A 18 -17.19 -4.52 -2.40
CA ALA A 18 -16.61 -3.35 -1.77
C ALA A 18 -17.22 -2.05 -2.32
N GLU A 19 -17.31 -1.90 -3.63
CA GLU A 19 -17.94 -0.73 -4.26
C GLU A 19 -19.42 -0.61 -3.89
N ARG A 20 -20.19 -1.71 -3.96
CA ARG A 20 -21.60 -1.72 -3.54
C ARG A 20 -21.78 -1.40 -2.06
N GLY A 21 -20.81 -1.78 -1.23
CA GLY A 21 -20.75 -1.46 0.20
C GLY A 21 -20.37 -0.01 0.50
N GLY A 22 -20.01 0.78 -0.51
CA GLY A 22 -19.66 2.19 -0.36
C GLY A 22 -18.18 2.46 -0.10
N ALA A 23 -17.28 1.53 -0.46
CA ALA A 23 -15.85 1.81 -0.47
C ALA A 23 -15.55 2.97 -1.43
N ASP A 24 -14.63 3.85 -1.05
CA ASP A 24 -14.16 4.95 -1.90
C ASP A 24 -12.99 4.52 -2.80
N ARG A 25 -12.27 3.46 -2.42
CA ARG A 25 -11.10 2.91 -3.15
C ARG A 25 -10.91 1.42 -2.87
N ILE A 26 -10.24 0.72 -3.78
CA ILE A 26 -9.87 -0.68 -3.64
C ILE A 26 -8.34 -0.81 -3.60
N GLU A 27 -7.82 -1.58 -2.64
CA GLU A 27 -6.48 -2.16 -2.72
C GLU A 27 -6.62 -3.60 -3.24
N LEU A 28 -6.11 -3.85 -4.45
CA LEU A 28 -6.21 -5.16 -5.10
C LEU A 28 -4.93 -5.96 -4.87
N ILE A 29 -5.08 -7.14 -4.28
CA ILE A 29 -3.96 -8.03 -3.92
C ILE A 29 -4.23 -9.46 -4.39
N ALA A 30 -3.17 -10.25 -4.51
CA ALA A 30 -3.24 -11.71 -4.48
C ALA A 30 -2.75 -12.25 -3.12
N ASN A 31 -2.93 -13.55 -2.85
CA ASN A 31 -2.32 -14.25 -1.70
C ASN A 31 -2.52 -13.54 -0.34
N VAL A 32 -3.77 -13.28 0.04
CA VAL A 32 -4.11 -12.57 1.29
C VAL A 32 -3.49 -13.21 2.55
N LEU A 33 -3.33 -14.53 2.58
CA LEU A 33 -2.71 -15.25 3.71
C LEU A 33 -1.22 -14.93 3.88
N GLU A 34 -0.56 -14.40 2.85
CA GLU A 34 0.82 -13.91 2.88
C GLU A 34 0.92 -12.41 3.16
N GLY A 35 -0.19 -11.77 3.52
CA GLY A 35 -0.28 -10.32 3.70
C GLY A 35 -0.41 -9.53 2.39
N GLY A 36 -0.68 -10.21 1.27
CA GLY A 36 -0.87 -9.60 -0.04
C GLY A 36 0.37 -9.62 -0.92
N THR A 37 0.23 -10.06 -2.17
CA THR A 37 1.26 -10.02 -3.22
C THR A 37 0.68 -9.41 -4.50
N THR A 38 1.53 -9.21 -5.51
CA THR A 38 1.12 -8.66 -6.81
C THR A 38 -0.01 -9.49 -7.44
N PRO A 39 -1.17 -8.89 -7.78
CA PRO A 39 -2.22 -9.55 -8.54
C PRO A 39 -1.84 -9.64 -10.03
N SER A 40 -2.35 -10.66 -10.73
CA SER A 40 -2.04 -10.77 -12.16
C SER A 40 -2.66 -9.63 -12.99
N PRO A 41 -2.04 -9.21 -14.10
CA PRO A 41 -2.61 -8.17 -14.98
C PRO A 41 -4.02 -8.49 -15.49
N GLY A 42 -4.34 -9.77 -15.65
CA GLY A 42 -5.67 -10.23 -16.02
C GLY A 42 -6.73 -9.91 -14.95
N ILE A 43 -6.38 -10.06 -13.67
CA ILE A 43 -7.26 -9.72 -12.55
C ILE A 43 -7.42 -8.20 -12.45
N ILE A 44 -6.33 -7.42 -12.52
CA ILE A 44 -6.38 -5.94 -12.50
C ILE A 44 -7.34 -5.43 -13.59
N ARG A 45 -7.15 -5.87 -14.84
CA ARG A 45 -8.00 -5.46 -15.96
C ARG A 45 -9.46 -5.87 -15.78
N SER A 46 -9.72 -7.03 -15.20
CA SER A 46 -11.08 -7.53 -15.00
C SER A 46 -11.80 -6.74 -13.91
N VAL A 47 -11.12 -6.44 -12.80
CA VAL A 47 -11.64 -5.56 -11.74
C VAL A 47 -11.92 -4.17 -12.29
N LYS A 48 -10.99 -3.57 -13.04
CA LYS A 48 -11.17 -2.25 -13.66
C LYS A 48 -12.35 -2.15 -14.64
N LYS A 49 -12.81 -3.26 -15.20
CA LYS A 49 -14.04 -3.31 -16.02
C LYS A 49 -15.31 -3.46 -15.18
N ALA A 50 -15.18 -3.99 -13.96
CA ALA A 50 -16.29 -4.35 -13.10
C ALA A 50 -16.68 -3.24 -12.11
N VAL A 51 -15.74 -2.36 -11.75
CA VAL A 51 -15.95 -1.27 -10.78
C VAL A 51 -15.60 0.09 -11.38
N SER A 52 -16.18 1.15 -10.82
CA SER A 52 -15.94 2.55 -11.20
C SER A 52 -15.05 3.31 -10.22
N ILE A 53 -14.94 2.86 -8.97
CA ILE A 53 -14.03 3.44 -7.97
C ILE A 53 -12.55 3.15 -8.29
N PRO A 54 -11.60 3.98 -7.78
CA PRO A 54 -10.17 3.77 -8.01
C PRO A 54 -9.68 2.42 -7.47
N VAL A 55 -8.74 1.81 -8.19
CA VAL A 55 -8.14 0.51 -7.86
C VAL A 55 -6.63 0.66 -7.82
N TYR A 56 -6.05 0.48 -6.64
CA TYR A 56 -4.61 0.48 -6.43
C TYR A 56 -4.12 -0.98 -6.37
N ALA A 57 -3.13 -1.34 -7.18
CA ALA A 57 -2.61 -2.71 -7.22
C ALA A 57 -1.36 -2.86 -6.35
N MET A 58 -1.28 -3.94 -5.58
CA MET A 58 -0.06 -4.32 -4.86
C MET A 58 1.07 -4.62 -5.83
N ILE A 59 2.29 -4.16 -5.52
CA ILE A 59 3.55 -4.54 -6.15
C ILE A 59 4.43 -5.14 -5.07
N ARG A 60 4.34 -6.46 -4.91
CA ARG A 60 5.07 -7.24 -3.90
C ARG A 60 5.26 -8.67 -4.38
N PRO A 61 6.49 -9.12 -4.66
CA PRO A 61 6.74 -10.38 -5.34
C PRO A 61 6.47 -11.61 -4.47
N HIS A 62 6.54 -11.50 -3.14
CA HIS A 62 6.34 -12.62 -2.21
C HIS A 62 5.98 -12.18 -0.76
N GLY A 63 5.51 -13.13 0.05
CA GLY A 63 5.14 -12.93 1.47
C GLY A 63 6.26 -12.79 2.51
N GLY A 64 7.52 -13.19 2.19
CA GLY A 64 8.57 -13.36 3.21
C GLY A 64 9.04 -12.09 3.95
N GLY A 65 9.14 -10.95 3.26
CA GLY A 65 9.68 -9.71 3.82
C GLY A 65 9.64 -8.54 2.84
N PHE A 66 10.45 -7.51 3.11
CA PHE A 66 10.50 -6.25 2.34
C PHE A 66 11.91 -5.88 1.86
N VAL A 67 12.87 -6.79 2.04
CA VAL A 67 14.24 -6.67 1.52
C VAL A 67 14.29 -7.56 0.28
N TYR A 68 14.57 -6.96 -0.88
CA TYR A 68 14.50 -7.65 -2.17
C TYR A 68 15.89 -7.77 -2.79
N SER A 69 16.14 -8.87 -3.47
CA SER A 69 17.28 -9.03 -4.36
C SER A 69 17.10 -8.23 -5.64
N GLU A 70 18.20 -7.96 -6.36
CA GLU A 70 18.13 -7.20 -7.61
C GLU A 70 17.19 -7.82 -8.65
N LEU A 71 17.17 -9.16 -8.77
CA LEU A 71 16.27 -9.85 -9.69
C LEU A 71 14.79 -9.72 -9.30
N GLU A 72 14.50 -9.66 -8.00
CA GLU A 72 13.14 -9.40 -7.50
C GLU A 72 12.75 -7.95 -7.78
N VAL A 73 13.68 -6.99 -7.64
CA VAL A 73 13.44 -5.59 -7.98
C VAL A 73 13.17 -5.42 -9.48
N GLU A 74 13.90 -6.11 -10.35
CA GLU A 74 13.61 -6.13 -11.80
C GLU A 74 12.19 -6.64 -12.09
N ALA A 75 11.76 -7.72 -11.41
CA ALA A 75 10.41 -8.24 -11.53
C ALA A 75 9.35 -7.23 -11.01
N MET A 76 9.61 -6.56 -9.89
CA MET A 76 8.73 -5.53 -9.34
C MET A 76 8.56 -4.33 -10.30
N VAL A 77 9.64 -3.91 -10.95
CA VAL A 77 9.63 -2.83 -11.95
C VAL A 77 8.76 -3.22 -13.14
N GLU A 78 8.89 -4.45 -13.63
CA GLU A 78 8.05 -4.96 -14.73
C GLU A 78 6.58 -5.11 -14.30
N ASP A 79 6.30 -5.64 -13.11
CA ASP A 79 4.96 -5.75 -12.55
C ASP A 79 4.29 -4.38 -12.40
N ALA A 80 5.05 -3.35 -12.02
CA ALA A 80 4.55 -1.98 -11.91
C ALA A 80 4.14 -1.41 -13.27
N ARG A 81 4.94 -1.66 -14.32
CA ARG A 81 4.60 -1.32 -15.70
C ARG A 81 3.33 -2.05 -16.15
N LEU A 82 3.25 -3.35 -15.90
CA LEU A 82 2.11 -4.19 -16.26
C LEU A 82 0.83 -3.80 -15.51
N ALA A 83 0.94 -3.40 -14.24
CA ALA A 83 -0.19 -2.89 -13.45
C ALA A 83 -0.77 -1.61 -14.07
N ARG A 84 0.08 -0.65 -14.45
CA ARG A 84 -0.34 0.54 -15.19
C ARG A 84 -1.04 0.16 -16.50
N GLU A 85 -0.44 -0.72 -17.29
CA GLU A 85 -1.00 -1.15 -18.58
C GLU A 85 -2.31 -1.93 -18.46
N ALA A 86 -2.51 -2.61 -17.32
CA ALA A 86 -3.77 -3.27 -16.99
C ALA A 86 -4.86 -2.28 -16.52
N GLY A 87 -4.49 -1.02 -16.26
CA GLY A 87 -5.41 0.07 -15.93
C GLY A 87 -5.52 0.39 -14.44
N ALA A 88 -4.55 -0.02 -13.61
CA ALA A 88 -4.52 0.40 -12.20
C ALA A 88 -4.45 1.94 -12.09
N ASP A 89 -5.16 2.50 -11.11
CA ASP A 89 -5.18 3.95 -10.86
C ASP A 89 -4.09 4.39 -9.88
N GLY A 90 -3.41 3.43 -9.27
CA GLY A 90 -2.33 3.62 -8.30
C GLY A 90 -1.62 2.31 -8.01
N ILE A 91 -0.51 2.38 -7.29
CA ILE A 91 0.20 1.20 -6.80
C ILE A 91 0.39 1.25 -5.27
N VAL A 92 0.52 0.07 -4.68
CA VAL A 92 0.87 -0.13 -3.28
C VAL A 92 2.19 -0.89 -3.22
N VAL A 93 3.21 -0.35 -2.57
CA VAL A 93 4.56 -0.94 -2.55
C VAL A 93 5.29 -0.56 -1.27
N GLY A 94 6.31 -1.32 -0.89
CA GLY A 94 7.32 -0.83 0.04
C GLY A 94 8.55 -1.71 0.02
N ALA A 95 9.72 -1.07 0.13
CA ALA A 95 11.01 -1.74 0.10
C ALA A 95 11.89 -1.15 1.21
N LEU A 96 12.58 -2.04 1.91
CA LEU A 96 13.48 -1.70 3.02
C LEU A 96 14.85 -2.33 2.77
N GLN A 97 15.86 -1.70 3.36
CA GLN A 97 17.20 -2.26 3.47
C GLN A 97 17.29 -3.26 4.63
N PRO A 98 18.30 -4.15 4.67
CA PRO A 98 18.50 -5.10 5.77
C PRO A 98 18.60 -4.46 7.15
N ASP A 99 19.06 -3.20 7.22
CA ASP A 99 19.16 -2.44 8.46
C ASP A 99 17.85 -1.75 8.86
N GLY A 100 16.76 -1.98 8.11
CA GLY A 100 15.44 -1.38 8.31
C GLY A 100 15.35 0.08 7.85
N SER A 101 16.29 0.59 7.06
CA SER A 101 16.16 1.90 6.41
C SER A 101 15.34 1.78 5.13
N LEU A 102 14.87 2.91 4.59
CA LEU A 102 14.11 2.91 3.34
C LEU A 102 15.02 2.51 2.17
N ASP A 103 14.58 1.54 1.36
CA ASP A 103 15.24 1.29 0.08
C ASP A 103 14.73 2.28 -0.98
N VAL A 104 15.34 3.46 -0.97
CA VAL A 104 14.99 4.58 -1.84
C VAL A 104 15.20 4.22 -3.31
N GLU A 105 16.22 3.42 -3.64
CA GLU A 105 16.54 3.09 -5.03
C GLU A 105 15.47 2.18 -5.63
N THR A 106 15.12 1.10 -4.93
CA THR A 106 14.02 0.21 -5.35
C THR A 106 12.71 0.96 -5.51
N LEU A 107 12.36 1.81 -4.54
CA LEU A 107 11.14 2.61 -4.63
C LEU A 107 11.15 3.54 -5.85
N ARG A 108 12.25 4.27 -6.13
CA ARG A 108 12.33 5.15 -7.30
C ARG A 108 12.11 4.40 -8.60
N ARG A 109 12.77 3.26 -8.78
CA ARG A 109 12.65 2.43 -9.99
C ARG A 109 11.22 1.95 -10.20
N VAL A 110 10.57 1.46 -9.15
CA VAL A 110 9.17 1.00 -9.21
C VAL A 110 8.21 2.17 -9.49
N MET A 111 8.40 3.31 -8.84
CA MET A 111 7.59 4.51 -9.04
C MET A 111 7.73 5.08 -10.46
N GLU A 112 8.95 5.09 -11.01
CA GLU A 112 9.23 5.55 -12.37
C GLU A 112 8.61 4.63 -13.43
N ALA A 113 8.60 3.32 -13.20
CA ALA A 113 7.95 2.36 -14.10
C ALA A 113 6.42 2.46 -14.03
N ALA A 114 5.86 2.63 -12.82
CA ALA A 114 4.43 2.79 -12.62
C ALA A 114 3.90 4.11 -13.19
N GLN A 115 4.55 5.24 -12.90
CA GLN A 115 4.05 6.61 -13.18
C GLN A 115 2.61 6.83 -12.69
N LEU A 116 2.29 6.28 -11.52
CA LEU A 116 1.00 6.32 -10.87
C LEU A 116 1.14 6.83 -9.44
N PRO A 117 0.05 7.30 -8.80
CA PRO A 117 0.03 7.55 -7.37
C PRO A 117 0.45 6.32 -6.55
N VAL A 118 1.15 6.55 -5.45
CA VAL A 118 1.79 5.49 -4.65
C VAL A 118 1.31 5.54 -3.21
N THR A 119 0.98 4.37 -2.67
CA THR A 119 0.84 4.14 -1.23
C THR A 119 2.01 3.29 -0.73
N PHE A 120 2.72 3.75 0.29
CA PHE A 120 3.72 2.94 0.97
C PHE A 120 3.04 2.02 1.98
N HIS A 121 3.21 0.71 1.82
CA HIS A 121 2.45 -0.28 2.59
C HIS A 121 3.02 -0.57 3.98
N ARG A 122 2.51 -1.62 4.63
CA ARG A 122 2.83 -2.01 6.02
C ARG A 122 4.26 -2.49 6.28
N ALA A 123 5.17 -2.46 5.31
CA ALA A 123 6.61 -2.41 5.61
C ALA A 123 6.94 -1.29 6.61
N PHE A 124 6.16 -0.21 6.59
CA PHE A 124 6.26 0.86 7.56
C PHE A 124 6.11 0.39 9.02
N ASP A 125 5.29 -0.63 9.27
CA ASP A 125 5.03 -1.15 10.62
C ASP A 125 6.17 -1.99 11.18
N THR A 126 7.18 -2.36 10.38
CA THR A 126 8.37 -3.07 10.87
C THR A 126 9.45 -2.12 11.37
N LEU A 127 9.27 -0.81 11.18
CA LEU A 127 10.21 0.22 11.60
C LEU A 127 10.06 0.51 13.09
N THR A 128 11.15 0.97 13.72
CA THR A 128 11.04 1.61 15.03
C THR A 128 10.27 2.93 14.88
N GLU A 129 9.66 3.41 15.97
CA GLU A 129 8.90 4.65 15.92
C GLU A 129 9.76 5.83 15.46
N GLU A 130 11.02 5.93 15.90
CA GLU A 130 11.93 6.98 15.47
C GLU A 130 12.17 6.96 13.95
N ARG A 131 12.38 5.76 13.39
CA ARG A 131 12.58 5.56 11.95
C ARG A 131 11.33 5.84 11.14
N MET A 132 10.13 5.63 11.68
CA MET A 132 8.89 5.97 10.99
C MET A 132 8.85 7.45 10.59
N PHE A 133 9.28 8.36 11.48
CA PHE A 133 9.31 9.79 11.17
C PHE A 133 10.36 10.14 10.10
N GLU A 134 11.55 9.56 10.18
CA GLU A 134 12.61 9.74 9.17
C GLU A 134 12.15 9.26 7.78
N VAL A 135 11.55 8.07 7.73
CA VAL A 135 11.01 7.49 6.50
C VAL A 135 9.85 8.32 5.97
N LEU A 136 8.99 8.87 6.83
CA LEU A 136 7.88 9.72 6.40
C LEU A 136 8.37 10.98 5.66
N ASP A 137 9.44 11.60 6.15
CA ASP A 137 10.06 12.76 5.50
C ASP A 137 10.69 12.40 4.15
N GLN A 138 11.33 11.23 4.05
CA GLN A 138 11.87 10.73 2.78
C GLN A 138 10.77 10.45 1.77
N LEU A 139 9.70 9.74 2.17
CA LEU A 139 8.55 9.44 1.33
C LEU A 139 7.85 10.71 0.83
N LYS A 140 7.78 11.76 1.67
CA LYS A 140 7.31 13.10 1.27
C LYS A 140 8.14 13.66 0.12
N GLY A 141 9.47 13.61 0.24
CA GLY A 141 10.40 14.09 -0.79
C GLY A 141 10.31 13.31 -2.11
N MET A 142 9.85 12.05 -2.06
CA MET A 142 9.63 11.21 -3.22
C MET A 142 8.25 11.42 -3.88
N GLY A 143 7.34 12.17 -3.25
CA GLY A 143 5.99 12.37 -3.76
C GLY A 143 5.04 11.20 -3.52
N VAL A 144 5.32 10.36 -2.52
CA VAL A 144 4.41 9.29 -2.10
C VAL A 144 3.13 9.93 -1.54
N GLU A 145 1.98 9.45 -1.98
CA GLU A 145 0.70 10.07 -1.64
C GLU A 145 0.28 9.69 -0.22
N ARG A 146 0.45 8.42 0.15
CA ARG A 146 -0.04 7.87 1.43
C ARG A 146 0.86 6.80 2.03
N VAL A 147 0.73 6.58 3.34
CA VAL A 147 1.33 5.47 4.09
C VAL A 147 0.24 4.66 4.78
N LEU A 148 0.21 3.35 4.58
CA LEU A 148 -0.64 2.40 5.29
C LEU A 148 0.10 1.88 6.53
N THR A 149 -0.47 2.08 7.72
CA THR A 149 0.19 1.72 8.98
C THR A 149 -0.79 1.37 10.10
N SER A 150 -0.38 0.44 10.96
CA SER A 150 -0.98 0.18 12.27
C SER A 150 -0.26 0.90 13.42
N GLY A 151 0.62 1.86 13.11
CA GLY A 151 1.48 2.55 14.07
C GLY A 151 2.57 1.64 14.66
N GLY A 152 3.00 0.60 13.92
CA GLY A 152 3.94 -0.41 14.43
C GLY A 152 3.39 -1.29 15.56
N LYS A 153 2.05 -1.36 15.70
CA LYS A 153 1.36 -2.19 16.70
C LYS A 153 0.57 -3.32 16.05
N PRO A 154 0.12 -4.34 16.81
CA PRO A 154 -0.69 -5.44 16.28
C PRO A 154 -1.94 -4.99 15.50
N ASN A 155 -2.56 -3.88 15.91
CA ASN A 155 -3.67 -3.24 15.22
C ASN A 155 -3.59 -1.72 15.32
N SER A 156 -4.28 -1.04 14.42
CA SER A 156 -4.31 0.44 14.34
C SER A 156 -4.91 1.10 15.57
N TYR A 157 -5.84 0.45 16.28
CA TYR A 157 -6.42 1.01 17.50
C TYR A 157 -5.38 1.10 18.63
N GLU A 158 -4.55 0.08 18.80
CA GLU A 158 -3.42 0.11 19.74
C GLU A 158 -2.32 1.09 19.30
N GLY A 159 -2.13 1.27 17.99
CA GLY A 159 -1.17 2.23 17.43
C GLY A 159 -1.68 3.66 17.27
N ARG A 160 -2.92 3.96 17.68
CA ARG A 160 -3.59 5.24 17.38
C ARG A 160 -2.81 6.47 17.85
N ASP A 161 -2.08 6.38 18.96
CA ASP A 161 -1.29 7.50 19.46
C ASP A 161 -0.07 7.79 18.57
N VAL A 162 0.57 6.74 18.05
CA VAL A 162 1.66 6.84 17.06
C VAL A 162 1.11 7.39 15.75
N ILE A 163 -0.02 6.84 15.26
CA ILE A 163 -0.71 7.32 14.06
C ILE A 163 -1.05 8.81 14.18
N ALA A 164 -1.59 9.24 15.33
CA ALA A 164 -1.90 10.65 15.57
C ALA A 164 -0.64 11.54 15.60
N ARG A 165 0.50 11.03 16.09
CA ARG A 165 1.79 11.73 15.99
C ARG A 165 2.27 11.84 14.54
N LEU A 166 2.19 10.77 13.75
CA LEU A 166 2.55 10.76 12.33
C LEU A 166 1.71 11.76 11.53
N VAL A 167 0.39 11.80 11.77
CA VAL A 167 -0.52 12.77 11.16
C VAL A 167 -0.11 14.21 11.51
N ARG A 168 0.26 14.47 12.77
CA ARG A 168 0.71 15.81 13.21
C ARG A 168 2.08 16.20 12.66
N HIS A 169 2.99 15.23 12.47
CA HIS A 169 4.29 15.46 11.84
C HIS A 169 4.13 15.95 10.40
N GLY A 170 3.15 15.39 9.69
CA GLY A 170 2.84 15.75 8.31
C GLY A 170 3.72 15.03 7.30
N GLY A 171 3.37 15.13 6.01
CA GLY A 171 3.99 14.35 4.93
C GLY A 171 2.92 13.72 4.02
N PRO A 172 3.16 12.51 3.50
CA PRO A 172 2.12 11.69 2.89
C PRO A 172 0.90 11.54 3.80
N GLY A 173 -0.28 11.33 3.22
CA GLY A 173 -1.49 11.05 3.98
C GLY A 173 -1.34 9.74 4.78
N ILE A 174 -1.71 9.75 6.05
CA ILE A 174 -1.65 8.55 6.88
C ILE A 174 -2.98 7.80 6.78
N MET A 175 -2.91 6.53 6.38
CA MET A 175 -4.02 5.61 6.31
C MET A 175 -3.86 4.57 7.41
N ALA A 176 -4.74 4.64 8.42
CA ALA A 176 -4.78 3.62 9.47
C ALA A 176 -5.18 2.27 8.85
N GLY A 177 -4.49 1.21 9.22
CA GLY A 177 -4.76 -0.15 8.75
C GLY A 177 -4.37 -1.22 9.76
N GLY A 178 -4.84 -2.45 9.54
CA GLY A 178 -4.64 -3.57 10.47
C GLY A 178 -5.69 -3.58 11.58
N GLY A 179 -6.63 -4.53 11.48
CA GLY A 179 -7.64 -4.80 12.52
C GLY A 179 -8.72 -3.74 12.66
N ILE A 180 -9.00 -2.95 11.61
CA ILE A 180 -10.11 -1.99 11.64
C ILE A 180 -11.44 -2.75 11.64
N VAL A 181 -12.28 -2.43 12.63
CA VAL A 181 -13.66 -2.89 12.79
C VAL A 181 -14.57 -1.69 13.04
N LEU A 182 -15.88 -1.85 12.84
CA LEU A 182 -16.85 -0.75 12.96
C LEU A 182 -16.78 -0.05 14.33
N GLU A 183 -16.60 -0.82 15.40
CA GLU A 183 -16.50 -0.33 16.77
C GLU A 183 -15.27 0.56 17.00
N GLY A 184 -14.22 0.39 16.16
CA GLY A 184 -12.98 1.15 16.23
C GLY A 184 -12.94 2.40 15.34
N LEU A 185 -14.02 2.72 14.62
CA LEU A 185 -14.10 3.87 13.72
C LEU A 185 -14.65 5.16 14.37
N ALA A 186 -15.15 5.06 15.60
CA ALA A 186 -15.80 6.16 16.33
C ALA A 186 -14.81 7.13 17.01
#